data_AF-A0A919F254-F1
#
_entry.id   AF-A0A919F254-F1
#
_cell.length_a   1.000
_cell.length_b   1.000
_cell.length_c   1.000
_cell.angle_alpha   90.00
_cell.angle_beta   90.00
_cell.angle_gamma   90.00
#
_symmetry.space_group_name_H-M   'P 1'
#
loop_
_entity.id
_entity.type
_entity.pdbx_description
1 polymer ?
#
loop_
_entity_poly.entity_id
_entity_poly.type
_entity_poly.pdbx_seq_one_letter_code
_entity_poly.pdbx_strand_id
1 'polypeptide(L)'
;MPESVPVRCPVCRRTRLYIAPMYPCACGAPTAPRLDPAAEPVVAAHRAWDDEWLTVPCAACGRDNHWPHPELGCPCGTVLRVPVAEGPAAVEPDPADGARAGDGARGREDDGAQKRDDARPLEDDGRRPPFRPRAIRTARDAVTTAALYLRWLGYRDIRRADQRPPNGIGLAARGLLAQVDPTVRPAGPRDVECLWLTAMTESARCVYFSLAGYTDSARTGADALGVPLFVLDLAGAPQPVNGLAGTLHATGAPRPGTRARDGRA
;
A
#
# COMPACT_ATOMS: atom_id res chain seq x y z
N MET A 1 20.67 17.38 -21.19
CA MET A 1 21.52 16.74 -20.16
C MET A 1 20.69 16.61 -18.90
N PRO A 2 20.78 15.50 -18.14
CA PRO A 2 20.06 15.40 -16.88
C PRO A 2 20.61 16.45 -15.91
N GLU A 3 19.72 17.26 -15.36
CA GLU A 3 20.07 18.32 -14.41
C GLU A 3 20.58 17.69 -13.11
N SER A 4 21.78 18.09 -12.67
CA SER A 4 22.39 17.62 -11.43
C SER A 4 22.34 18.71 -10.37
N VAL A 5 21.85 18.37 -9.17
CA VAL A 5 21.76 19.32 -8.05
C VAL A 5 22.81 18.97 -6.99
N PRO A 6 23.55 19.96 -6.45
CA PRO A 6 24.44 19.75 -5.32
C PRO A 6 23.64 19.55 -4.02
N VAL A 7 23.85 18.41 -3.37
CA VAL A 7 23.22 18.03 -2.10
C VAL A 7 24.29 18.00 -1.01
N ARG A 8 24.11 18.81 0.03
CA ARG A 8 25.06 18.89 1.15
C ARG A 8 24.54 18.16 2.38
N CYS A 9 25.33 17.25 2.92
CA CYS A 9 24.98 16.53 4.15
C CYS A 9 25.00 17.48 5.37
N PRO A 10 23.94 17.59 6.17
CA PRO A 10 23.94 18.43 7.37
C PRO A 10 24.83 17.84 8.48
N VAL A 11 25.12 16.53 8.47
CA VAL A 11 25.95 15.85 9.47
C VAL A 11 27.44 16.01 9.18
N CYS A 12 27.93 15.53 8.02
CA CYS A 12 29.36 15.56 7.70
C CYS A 12 29.76 16.74 6.80
N ARG A 13 28.81 17.61 6.41
CA ARG A 13 29.01 18.83 5.60
C ARG A 13 29.59 18.62 4.19
N ARG A 14 29.74 17.37 3.74
CA ARG A 14 30.22 17.01 2.40
C ARG A 14 29.11 17.23 1.36
N THR A 15 29.47 17.84 0.23
CA THR A 15 28.59 18.05 -0.93
C THR A 15 28.76 16.92 -1.95
N ARG A 16 27.66 16.47 -2.55
CA ARG A 16 27.62 15.48 -3.62
C ARG A 16 26.62 15.91 -4.69
N LEU A 17 26.85 15.50 -5.93
CA LEU A 17 25.90 15.73 -7.01
C LEU A 17 24.85 14.61 -7.01
N TYR A 18 23.59 14.99 -7.12
CA TYR A 18 22.47 14.08 -7.27
C TYR A 18 21.75 14.34 -8.59
N ILE A 19 21.37 13.27 -9.28
CA ILE A 19 20.62 13.31 -10.54
C ILE A 19 19.31 12.55 -10.31
N ALA A 20 18.19 13.19 -10.62
CA ALA A 20 16.89 12.56 -10.48
C ALA A 20 16.74 11.37 -11.44
N PRO A 21 16.30 10.19 -10.97
CA PRO A 21 15.99 9.07 -11.84
C PRO A 21 14.76 9.38 -12.71
N MET A 22 14.78 8.87 -13.95
CA MET A 22 13.63 8.94 -14.85
C MET A 22 12.80 7.67 -14.74
N TYR A 23 11.49 7.83 -14.65
CA TYR A 23 10.53 6.74 -14.52
C TYR A 23 9.53 6.72 -15.69
N PRO A 24 9.09 5.54 -16.16
CA PRO A 24 8.16 5.46 -17.27
C PRO A 24 6.72 5.78 -16.83
N CYS A 25 6.09 6.80 -17.42
CA CYS A 25 4.66 6.99 -17.31
C CYS A 25 3.92 5.90 -18.10
N ALA A 26 2.66 5.62 -17.73
CA ALA A 26 1.80 4.70 -18.47
C ALA A 26 1.53 5.12 -19.93
N CYS A 27 1.71 6.39 -20.29
CA CYS A 27 1.65 6.87 -21.68
C CYS A 27 2.97 6.65 -22.46
N GLY A 28 4.01 6.13 -21.82
CA GLY A 28 5.34 5.91 -22.41
C GLY A 28 6.30 7.09 -22.25
N ALA A 29 5.83 8.27 -21.85
CA ALA A 29 6.70 9.42 -21.63
C ALA A 29 7.54 9.28 -20.34
N PRO A 30 8.83 9.65 -20.36
CA PRO A 30 9.66 9.64 -19.15
C PRO A 30 9.23 10.78 -18.22
N THR A 31 9.17 10.49 -16.93
CA THR A 31 8.77 11.42 -15.87
C THR A 31 9.84 11.44 -14.79
N ALA A 32 10.25 12.62 -14.35
CA ALA A 32 11.25 12.78 -13.28
C ALA A 32 10.79 13.88 -12.30
N PRO A 33 11.03 13.72 -10.99
CA PRO A 33 10.78 14.78 -10.03
C PRO A 33 11.66 16.00 -10.31
N ARG A 34 11.09 17.20 -10.16
CA ARG A 34 11.87 18.44 -10.25
C ARG A 34 12.56 18.70 -8.91
N LEU A 35 13.87 18.67 -8.90
CA LEU A 35 14.66 18.91 -7.70
C LEU A 35 14.63 20.41 -7.35
N ASP A 36 14.55 20.74 -6.05
CA ASP A 36 14.71 22.11 -5.56
C ASP A 36 16.16 22.32 -5.08
N PRO A 37 16.97 23.11 -5.79
CA PRO A 37 18.36 23.37 -5.41
C PRO A 37 18.51 24.37 -4.25
N ALA A 38 17.46 25.12 -3.91
CA ALA A 38 17.49 26.14 -2.87
C ALA A 38 17.08 25.59 -1.49
N ALA A 39 16.32 24.49 -1.46
CA ALA A 39 15.90 23.85 -0.23
C ALA A 39 17.01 22.99 0.42
N GLU A 40 17.03 22.93 1.75
CA GLU A 40 18.01 22.14 2.49
C GLU A 40 17.64 20.65 2.53
N PRO A 41 18.61 19.72 2.29
CA PRO A 41 18.37 18.29 2.41
C PRO A 41 18.06 17.87 3.85
N VAL A 42 16.98 17.11 4.04
CA VAL A 42 16.56 16.63 5.35
C VAL A 42 17.18 15.27 5.64
N VAL A 43 17.66 15.06 6.86
CA VAL A 43 18.11 13.73 7.32
C VAL A 43 16.91 12.82 7.46
N ALA A 44 16.92 11.69 6.75
CA ALA A 44 15.93 10.63 6.92
C ALA A 44 16.21 9.89 8.25
N ALA A 45 15.83 10.50 9.37
CA ALA A 45 16.03 9.95 10.71
C ALA A 45 14.96 8.92 11.10
N HIS A 46 13.79 8.96 10.47
CA HIS A 46 12.68 8.01 10.63
C HIS A 46 12.00 7.75 9.28
N ARG A 47 11.67 6.48 9.01
CA ARG A 47 10.83 6.07 7.88
C ARG A 47 9.37 6.09 8.32
N ALA A 48 8.68 7.20 8.05
CA ALA A 48 7.22 7.27 8.05
C ALA A 48 6.74 7.28 6.60
N TRP A 49 5.69 6.52 6.30
CA TRP A 49 5.28 6.24 4.92
C TRP A 49 4.86 7.51 4.13
N ASP A 50 4.29 8.50 4.79
CA ASP A 50 3.79 9.74 4.16
C ASP A 50 4.89 10.58 3.49
N ASP A 51 6.14 10.41 3.88
CA ASP A 51 7.26 11.17 3.31
C ASP A 51 8.04 10.39 2.22
N GLU A 52 7.57 9.21 1.82
CA GLU A 52 8.33 8.28 0.95
C GLU A 52 7.89 8.35 -0.52
N TRP A 53 6.75 8.99 -0.85
CA TRP A 53 6.21 9.06 -2.21
C TRP A 53 5.81 10.48 -2.57
N LEU A 54 6.15 10.90 -3.79
CA LEU A 54 5.77 12.20 -4.33
C LEU A 54 4.95 12.03 -5.61
N THR A 55 4.06 12.99 -5.86
CA THR A 55 3.23 13.04 -7.07
C THR A 55 3.94 13.88 -8.13
N VAL A 56 4.24 13.28 -9.27
CA VAL A 56 4.77 13.96 -10.46
C VAL A 56 3.75 13.92 -11.59
N PRO A 57 3.21 15.08 -12.02
CA PRO A 57 2.38 15.13 -13.19
C PRO A 57 3.22 14.84 -14.44
N CYS A 58 2.70 14.00 -15.33
CA CYS A 58 3.33 13.77 -16.63
C CYS A 58 3.14 15.01 -17.51
N ALA A 59 4.23 15.61 -17.99
CA ALA A 59 4.16 16.75 -18.90
C ALA A 59 3.47 16.43 -20.25
N ALA A 60 3.39 15.16 -20.63
CA ALA A 60 2.80 14.73 -21.91
C ALA A 60 1.29 14.42 -21.82
N CYS A 61 0.84 13.76 -20.75
CA CYS A 61 -0.57 13.32 -20.63
C CYS A 61 -1.31 13.88 -19.41
N GLY A 62 -0.64 14.69 -18.57
CA GLY A 62 -1.22 15.30 -17.37
C GLY A 62 -1.50 14.32 -16.23
N ARG A 63 -1.21 13.02 -16.38
CA ARG A 63 -1.46 12.03 -15.34
C ARG A 63 -0.54 12.23 -14.14
N ASP A 64 -1.11 12.17 -12.95
CA ASP A 64 -0.39 12.10 -11.68
C ASP A 64 0.29 10.74 -11.51
N ASN A 65 1.62 10.72 -11.53
CA ASN A 65 2.41 9.53 -11.29
C ASN A 65 3.01 9.57 -9.89
N HIS A 66 2.94 8.46 -9.18
CA HIS A 66 3.46 8.37 -7.83
C HIS A 66 4.81 7.67 -7.87
N TRP A 67 5.86 8.35 -7.44
CA TRP A 67 7.23 7.84 -7.43
C TRP A 67 7.87 7.97 -6.05
N PRO A 68 8.84 7.11 -5.70
CA PRO A 68 9.56 7.22 -4.44
C PRO A 68 10.29 8.56 -4.32
N HIS A 69 10.33 9.13 -3.11
CA HIS A 69 11.09 10.33 -2.82
C HIS A 69 12.59 10.09 -3.10
N PRO A 70 13.25 10.97 -3.87
CA PRO A 70 14.69 10.96 -4.04
C PRO A 70 15.47 10.88 -2.73
N GLU A 71 16.37 9.90 -2.63
CA GLU A 71 17.26 9.72 -1.49
C GLU A 71 18.72 9.60 -1.93
N LEU A 72 19.63 10.17 -1.12
CA LEU A 72 21.07 10.09 -1.31
C LEU A 72 21.75 9.52 -0.06
N GLY A 73 22.43 8.39 -0.22
CA GLY A 73 23.32 7.84 0.81
C GLY A 73 24.62 8.63 0.91
N CYS A 74 24.90 9.18 2.10
CA CYS A 74 26.18 9.80 2.41
C CYS A 74 27.16 8.77 2.99
N PRO A 75 28.46 8.76 2.64
CA PRO A 75 29.45 7.83 3.21
C PRO A 75 29.63 7.91 4.73
N CYS A 76 29.11 8.94 5.40
CA CYS A 76 29.11 9.02 6.86
C CYS A 76 27.99 8.20 7.52
N GLY A 77 27.20 7.45 6.73
CA GLY A 77 26.09 6.63 7.20
C GLY A 77 24.72 7.32 7.21
N THR A 78 24.67 8.62 6.88
CA THR A 78 23.42 9.39 6.83
C THR A 78 22.72 9.22 5.48
N VAL A 79 21.42 8.98 5.49
CA VAL A 79 20.56 9.04 4.29
C VAL A 79 19.88 10.41 4.25
N LEU A 80 19.99 11.10 3.12
CA LEU A 80 19.40 12.41 2.88
C LEU A 80 18.22 12.29 1.94
N ARG A 81 17.11 12.96 2.25
CA ARG A 81 16.04 13.20 1.28
C ARG A 81 16.40 14.43 0.44
N VAL A 82 16.34 14.28 -0.89
CA VAL A 82 16.69 15.37 -1.83
C VAL A 82 15.43 16.19 -2.09
N PRO A 83 15.42 17.50 -1.77
CA PRO A 83 14.22 18.33 -1.91
C PRO A 83 13.67 18.36 -3.34
N VAL A 84 12.34 18.35 -3.44
CA VAL A 84 11.58 18.41 -4.69
C VAL A 84 10.74 19.70 -4.67
N ALA A 85 10.69 20.41 -5.79
CA ALA A 85 9.87 21.60 -5.90
C ALA A 85 8.38 21.21 -5.97
N GLU A 86 7.56 21.69 -5.02
CA GLU A 86 6.11 21.50 -5.03
C GLU A 86 5.45 22.56 -5.94
N GLY A 87 4.66 22.10 -6.91
CA GLY A 87 3.78 22.94 -7.72
C GLY A 87 3.84 22.66 -9.23
N PRO A 88 2.74 22.87 -9.96
CA PRO A 88 2.74 22.80 -11.41
C PRO A 88 3.68 23.88 -11.95
N ALA A 89 4.46 23.56 -12.99
CA ALA A 89 5.15 24.57 -13.77
C ALA A 89 4.11 25.59 -14.23
N ALA A 90 4.32 26.87 -13.92
CA ALA A 90 3.59 27.94 -14.58
C ALA A 90 3.85 27.82 -16.08
N VAL A 91 2.86 27.29 -16.81
CA VAL A 91 2.77 27.40 -18.25
C VAL A 91 2.05 28.71 -18.48
N GLU A 92 2.77 29.72 -18.98
CA GLU A 92 2.11 30.88 -19.58
C GLU A 92 1.28 30.41 -20.78
N PRO A 93 0.01 30.84 -20.91
CA PRO A 93 -0.84 30.43 -22.02
C PRO A 93 -0.47 31.23 -23.28
N ASP A 94 -0.10 30.52 -24.34
CA ASP A 94 -0.10 31.06 -25.71
C ASP A 94 -1.53 30.92 -26.28
N PRO A 95 -2.13 31.96 -26.87
CA PRO A 95 -3.50 31.89 -27.35
C PRO A 95 -3.59 31.33 -28.78
N ALA A 96 -4.50 30.37 -28.91
CA ALA A 96 -5.38 30.08 -30.06
C ALA A 96 -4.76 29.96 -31.47
N ASP A 97 -5.04 28.81 -32.11
CA ASP A 97 -5.69 28.85 -33.43
C ASP A 97 -6.55 27.61 -33.75
N GLY A 98 -7.86 27.86 -33.90
CA GLY A 98 -8.70 27.48 -35.04
C GLY A 98 -8.75 26.05 -35.60
N ALA A 99 -9.77 25.31 -35.16
CA ALA A 99 -10.81 24.64 -35.96
C ALA A 99 -10.45 23.69 -37.14
N ARG A 100 -11.01 22.47 -37.13
CA ARG A 100 -12.27 22.12 -37.86
C ARG A 100 -12.64 20.63 -37.70
N ALA A 101 -13.96 20.41 -37.75
CA ALA A 101 -14.66 19.14 -37.69
C ALA A 101 -14.53 18.28 -38.96
N GLY A 102 -14.80 16.98 -38.81
CA GLY A 102 -15.06 16.06 -39.91
C GLY A 102 -15.51 14.67 -39.42
N ASP A 103 -16.80 14.38 -39.59
CA ASP A 103 -17.50 13.12 -39.33
C ASP A 103 -16.96 11.92 -40.14
N GLY A 104 -17.20 10.70 -39.64
CA GLY A 104 -17.09 9.48 -40.45
C GLY A 104 -17.23 8.19 -39.66
N ALA A 105 -18.37 7.52 -39.82
CA ALA A 105 -18.79 6.36 -39.06
C ALA A 105 -18.46 5.00 -39.72
N ARG A 106 -18.52 3.94 -38.88
CA ARG A 106 -18.90 2.51 -39.13
C ARG A 106 -17.81 1.46 -39.39
N GLY A 107 -17.99 0.32 -38.71
CA GLY A 107 -17.44 -1.03 -39.00
C GLY A 107 -16.90 -1.74 -37.74
N ARG A 108 -17.75 -2.32 -36.86
CA ARG A 108 -18.16 -3.75 -36.77
C ARG A 108 -16.98 -4.72 -36.53
N GLU A 109 -16.79 -5.12 -35.26
CA GLU A 109 -16.97 -6.49 -34.71
C GLU A 109 -15.86 -7.48 -35.12
N ASP A 110 -15.06 -7.97 -34.16
CA ASP A 110 -15.05 -9.40 -33.85
C ASP A 110 -14.38 -9.76 -32.50
N ASP A 111 -15.14 -10.54 -31.73
CA ASP A 111 -14.84 -11.62 -30.79
C ASP A 111 -13.48 -11.82 -30.09
N GLY A 112 -13.57 -11.99 -28.76
CA GLY A 112 -12.50 -12.46 -27.89
C GLY A 112 -12.94 -12.69 -26.44
N ALA A 113 -14.12 -13.31 -26.26
CA ALA A 113 -14.64 -13.72 -24.96
C ALA A 113 -13.82 -14.87 -24.34
N GLN A 114 -12.83 -14.57 -23.51
CA GLN A 114 -12.11 -15.59 -22.76
C GLN A 114 -12.86 -15.96 -21.47
N LYS A 115 -13.77 -16.92 -21.66
CA LYS A 115 -14.11 -18.08 -20.81
C LYS A 115 -14.20 -17.85 -19.29
N ARG A 116 -15.46 -17.78 -18.86
CA ARG A 116 -15.94 -18.09 -17.50
C ARG A 116 -15.70 -19.58 -17.26
N ASP A 117 -14.91 -19.93 -16.25
CA ASP A 117 -14.91 -21.27 -15.68
C ASP A 117 -15.99 -21.32 -14.61
N ASP A 118 -17.19 -21.68 -15.04
CA ASP A 118 -18.29 -22.13 -14.18
C ASP A 118 -17.95 -23.50 -13.60
N ALA A 119 -17.21 -23.51 -12.50
CA ALA A 119 -17.17 -24.65 -11.61
C ALA A 119 -18.39 -24.56 -10.67
N ARG A 120 -19.34 -25.48 -10.87
CA ARG A 120 -20.50 -25.74 -9.98
C ARG A 120 -20.08 -25.67 -8.50
N PRO A 121 -20.91 -25.11 -7.60
CA PRO A 121 -20.70 -25.27 -6.18
C PRO A 121 -20.82 -26.77 -5.87
N LEU A 122 -19.69 -27.42 -5.61
CA LEU A 122 -19.68 -28.61 -4.79
C LEU A 122 -20.19 -28.13 -3.43
N GLU A 123 -21.34 -28.65 -3.02
CA GLU A 123 -21.88 -28.49 -1.67
C GLU A 123 -20.80 -29.00 -0.72
N ASP A 124 -20.05 -28.06 -0.14
CA ASP A 124 -18.88 -28.32 0.67
C ASP A 124 -19.33 -28.72 2.08
N ASP A 125 -18.83 -29.86 2.54
CA ASP A 125 -19.15 -30.55 3.77
C ASP A 125 -18.60 -29.78 4.98
N GLY A 126 -19.09 -28.56 5.21
CA GLY A 126 -18.94 -27.70 6.39
C GLY A 126 -17.52 -27.34 6.85
N ARG A 127 -16.47 -27.98 6.31
CA ARG A 127 -15.11 -27.97 6.85
C ARG A 127 -14.17 -27.43 5.79
N ARG A 128 -13.80 -26.17 6.00
CA ARG A 128 -12.84 -25.45 5.16
C ARG A 128 -11.56 -26.30 4.95
N PRO A 129 -11.08 -26.47 3.71
CA PRO A 129 -9.88 -27.26 3.41
C PRO A 129 -8.65 -26.69 4.13
N PRO A 130 -7.55 -27.45 4.32
CA PRO A 130 -6.34 -26.90 4.90
C PRO A 130 -5.77 -25.77 4.04
N PHE A 131 -5.25 -24.72 4.68
CA PHE A 131 -4.55 -23.65 3.99
C PHE A 131 -3.28 -24.20 3.32
N ARG A 132 -2.94 -23.72 2.12
CA ARG A 132 -1.74 -24.11 1.38
C ARG A 132 -0.69 -22.99 1.44
N PRO A 133 0.34 -23.12 2.28
CA PRO A 133 1.36 -22.09 2.44
C PRO A 133 2.17 -21.85 1.16
N ARG A 134 2.69 -20.64 1.00
CA ARG A 134 3.63 -20.27 -0.04
C ARG A 134 4.81 -19.54 0.57
N ALA A 135 6.03 -20.02 0.31
CA ALA A 135 7.23 -19.43 0.88
C ALA A 135 7.31 -17.91 0.64
N ILE A 136 7.65 -17.15 1.67
CA ILE A 136 7.76 -15.70 1.63
C ILE A 136 9.23 -15.35 1.44
N ARG A 137 9.57 -14.71 0.31
CA ARG A 137 10.93 -14.24 0.01
C ARG A 137 11.00 -12.72 -0.11
N THR A 138 9.85 -12.08 -0.33
CA THR A 138 9.73 -10.64 -0.53
C THR A 138 8.54 -10.07 0.24
N ALA A 139 8.51 -8.75 0.42
CA ALA A 139 7.35 -8.04 0.95
C ALA A 139 6.06 -8.30 0.11
N ARG A 140 6.21 -8.47 -1.20
CA ARG A 140 5.09 -8.82 -2.10
C ARG A 140 4.54 -10.21 -1.80
N ASP A 141 5.39 -11.16 -1.46
CA ASP A 141 4.97 -12.52 -1.08
C ASP A 141 4.21 -12.51 0.26
N ALA A 142 4.63 -11.67 1.21
CA ALA A 142 3.92 -11.49 2.48
C ALA A 142 2.49 -10.98 2.25
N VAL A 143 2.33 -9.95 1.42
CA VAL A 143 1.01 -9.42 1.06
C VAL A 143 0.17 -10.45 0.30
N THR A 144 0.78 -11.18 -0.63
CA THR A 144 0.08 -12.21 -1.40
C THR A 144 -0.38 -13.34 -0.48
N THR A 145 0.45 -13.74 0.48
CA THR A 145 0.13 -14.76 1.48
C THR A 145 -1.02 -14.30 2.38
N ALA A 146 -0.98 -13.07 2.89
CA ALA A 146 -2.07 -12.50 3.66
C ALA A 146 -3.39 -12.45 2.86
N ALA A 147 -3.35 -12.02 1.60
CA ALA A 147 -4.53 -12.00 0.73
C ALA A 147 -5.08 -13.39 0.41
N LEU A 148 -4.23 -14.39 0.19
CA LEU A 148 -4.66 -15.78 0.00
C LEU A 148 -5.27 -16.36 1.27
N TYR A 149 -4.68 -16.04 2.42
CA TYR A 149 -5.17 -16.48 3.71
C TYR A 149 -6.51 -15.87 4.08
N LEU A 150 -6.70 -14.56 3.85
CA LEU A 150 -8.00 -13.90 4.03
C LEU A 150 -9.08 -14.47 3.11
N ARG A 151 -8.74 -14.79 1.85
CA ARG A 151 -9.66 -15.49 0.93
C ARG A 151 -10.04 -16.86 1.46
N TRP A 152 -9.05 -17.61 1.94
CA TRP A 152 -9.26 -18.90 2.58
C TRP A 152 -10.17 -18.78 3.81
N LEU A 153 -9.98 -17.74 4.64
CA LEU A 153 -10.87 -17.45 5.77
C LEU A 153 -12.32 -17.17 5.34
N GLY A 154 -12.56 -16.79 4.08
CA GLY A 154 -13.89 -16.54 3.53
C GLY A 154 -14.17 -15.09 3.17
N TYR A 155 -13.19 -14.18 3.32
CA TYR A 155 -13.31 -12.81 2.86
C TYR A 155 -13.26 -12.75 1.32
N ARG A 156 -14.18 -12.00 0.72
CA ARG A 156 -14.29 -11.79 -0.72
C ARG A 156 -13.87 -10.38 -1.10
N ASP A 157 -13.62 -10.15 -2.38
CA ASP A 157 -13.32 -8.83 -2.95
C ASP A 157 -12.10 -8.15 -2.30
N ILE A 158 -11.05 -8.94 -2.02
CA ILE A 158 -9.82 -8.40 -1.43
C ILE A 158 -9.11 -7.52 -2.44
N ARG A 159 -9.01 -6.24 -2.07
CA ARG A 159 -8.35 -5.17 -2.81
C ARG A 159 -7.28 -4.53 -1.93
N ARG A 160 -6.43 -3.69 -2.50
CA ARG A 160 -5.63 -2.78 -1.67
C ARG A 160 -6.57 -1.78 -1.01
N ALA A 161 -6.29 -1.44 0.25
CA ALA A 161 -7.03 -0.39 0.94
C ALA A 161 -6.78 0.95 0.24
N ASP A 162 -7.83 1.78 0.16
CA ASP A 162 -7.73 3.11 -0.47
C ASP A 162 -7.01 4.09 0.46
N GLN A 163 -7.22 3.96 1.78
CA GLN A 163 -6.45 4.67 2.79
C GLN A 163 -5.15 3.94 3.11
N ARG A 164 -4.08 4.73 3.25
CA ARG A 164 -2.72 4.24 3.46
C ARG A 164 -2.40 4.25 4.96
N PRO A 165 -2.19 3.09 5.59
CA PRO A 165 -1.73 3.03 6.96
C PRO A 165 -0.27 3.51 7.06
N PRO A 166 0.12 4.13 8.20
CA PRO A 166 1.43 4.78 8.34
C PRO A 166 2.62 3.80 8.30
N ASN A 167 2.39 2.52 8.60
CA ASN A 167 3.41 1.47 8.59
C ASN A 167 2.84 0.17 8.01
N GLY A 168 3.32 -0.27 6.83
CA GLY A 168 2.95 -1.53 6.17
C GLY A 168 1.96 -1.36 5.01
N ILE A 169 1.38 -2.46 4.54
CA ILE A 169 0.55 -2.52 3.34
C ILE A 169 -0.88 -2.87 3.73
N GLY A 170 -1.81 -1.95 3.47
CA GLY A 170 -3.23 -2.11 3.72
C GLY A 170 -3.93 -2.95 2.64
N LEU A 171 -4.71 -3.93 3.08
CA LEU A 171 -5.67 -4.69 2.28
C LEU A 171 -7.08 -4.39 2.80
N ALA A 172 -8.05 -4.27 1.90
CA ALA A 172 -9.44 -4.07 2.24
C ALA A 172 -10.30 -5.17 1.64
N ALA A 173 -11.33 -5.56 2.36
CA ALA A 173 -12.42 -6.41 1.91
C ALA A 173 -13.73 -5.89 2.51
N ARG A 174 -14.87 -6.44 2.10
CA ARG A 174 -16.16 -6.00 2.64
C ARG A 174 -16.21 -6.19 4.17
N GLY A 175 -16.21 -5.08 4.90
CA GLY A 175 -16.25 -5.04 6.37
C GLY A 175 -14.94 -5.42 7.07
N LEU A 176 -13.81 -5.45 6.35
CA LEU A 176 -12.50 -5.77 6.89
C LEU A 176 -11.41 -4.85 6.33
N LEU A 177 -10.57 -4.35 7.21
CA LEU A 177 -9.24 -3.83 6.90
C LEU A 177 -8.17 -4.79 7.43
N ALA A 178 -7.13 -5.02 6.66
CA ALA A 178 -6.03 -5.88 7.03
C ALA A 178 -4.71 -5.17 6.82
N GLN A 179 -3.88 -5.16 7.86
CA GLN A 179 -2.55 -4.59 7.82
C GLN A 179 -1.51 -5.69 7.59
N VAL A 180 -0.56 -5.47 6.68
CA VAL A 180 0.57 -6.38 6.47
C VAL A 180 1.87 -5.60 6.66
N ASP A 181 2.61 -5.89 7.71
CA ASP A 181 3.94 -5.33 7.97
C ASP A 181 5.04 -6.33 7.55
N PRO A 182 5.72 -6.11 6.42
CA PRO A 182 6.81 -6.96 5.96
C PRO A 182 8.17 -6.56 6.55
N THR A 183 8.22 -5.62 7.49
CA THR A 183 9.50 -5.16 8.04
C THR A 183 10.11 -6.20 8.99
N VAL A 184 11.41 -6.03 9.24
CA VAL A 184 12.17 -6.87 10.17
C VAL A 184 12.07 -6.39 11.63
N ARG A 185 11.32 -5.31 11.88
CA ARG A 185 11.14 -4.74 13.22
C ARG A 185 9.79 -5.21 13.80
N PRO A 186 9.74 -5.67 15.07
CA PRO A 186 8.47 -5.98 15.70
C PRO A 186 7.56 -4.74 15.75
N ALA A 187 6.29 -4.94 15.43
CA ALA A 187 5.26 -3.90 15.47
C ALA A 187 5.00 -3.45 16.91
N GLY A 188 4.86 -2.14 17.08
CA GLY A 188 4.64 -1.49 18.37
C GLY A 188 3.17 -1.19 18.65
N PRO A 189 2.86 -0.70 19.86
CA PRO A 189 1.49 -0.43 20.29
C PRO A 189 0.80 0.64 19.43
N ARG A 190 1.53 1.65 18.96
CA ARG A 190 0.99 2.68 18.07
C ARG A 190 0.51 2.12 16.73
N ASP A 191 1.20 1.10 16.19
CA ASP A 191 0.82 0.50 14.91
C ASP A 191 -0.54 -0.20 15.01
N VAL A 192 -0.78 -0.87 16.14
CA VAL A 192 -2.07 -1.51 16.47
C VAL A 192 -3.17 -0.46 16.66
N GLU A 193 -2.89 0.60 17.42
CA GLU A 193 -3.84 1.68 17.70
C GLU A 193 -4.25 2.42 16.41
N CYS A 194 -3.29 2.77 15.56
CA CYS A 194 -3.55 3.43 14.29
C CYS A 194 -4.46 2.57 13.40
N LEU A 195 -4.14 1.27 13.25
CA LEU A 195 -5.00 0.35 12.49
C LEU A 195 -6.42 0.30 13.04
N TRP A 196 -6.56 0.22 14.37
CA TRP A 196 -7.86 0.17 15.03
C TRP A 196 -8.67 1.45 14.79
N LEU A 197 -8.05 2.63 14.91
CA LEU A 197 -8.70 3.92 14.66
C LEU A 197 -9.16 4.06 13.21
N THR A 198 -8.34 3.65 12.23
CA THR A 198 -8.73 3.64 10.81
C THR A 198 -9.92 2.71 10.59
N ALA A 199 -9.88 1.50 11.15
CA ALA A 199 -10.97 0.54 11.00
C ALA A 199 -12.27 1.00 11.68
N MET A 200 -12.18 1.65 12.84
CA MET A 200 -13.31 2.30 13.48
C MET A 200 -13.93 3.37 12.57
N THR A 201 -13.09 4.23 11.99
CA THR A 201 -13.52 5.31 11.08
C THR A 201 -14.24 4.74 9.85
N GLU A 202 -13.74 3.64 9.30
CA GLU A 202 -14.36 2.94 8.17
C GLU A 202 -15.50 1.98 8.58
N SER A 203 -15.87 1.93 9.87
CA SER A 203 -16.86 0.98 10.41
C SER A 203 -16.59 -0.48 10.00
N ALA A 204 -15.30 -0.84 9.95
CA ALA A 204 -14.79 -2.13 9.54
C ALA A 204 -14.13 -2.85 10.72
N ARG A 205 -14.05 -4.18 10.63
CA ARG A 205 -13.15 -4.95 11.51
C ARG A 205 -11.72 -4.78 11.01
N CYS A 206 -10.72 -4.96 11.88
CA CYS A 206 -9.32 -5.01 11.45
C CYS A 206 -8.64 -6.34 11.78
N VAL A 207 -7.52 -6.61 11.12
CA VAL A 207 -6.58 -7.68 11.41
C VAL A 207 -5.16 -7.22 11.08
N TYR A 208 -4.17 -7.63 11.86
CA TYR A 208 -2.78 -7.27 11.64
C TYR A 208 -1.94 -8.53 11.40
N PHE A 209 -1.20 -8.54 10.29
CA PHE A 209 -0.14 -9.49 9.94
C PHE A 209 1.24 -8.82 10.06
N SER A 210 2.21 -9.48 10.68
CA SER A 210 3.60 -9.00 10.75
C SER A 210 4.59 -10.14 10.47
N LEU A 211 5.69 -9.86 9.76
CA LEU A 211 6.82 -10.80 9.61
C LEU A 211 7.67 -10.88 10.88
N ALA A 212 7.97 -9.74 11.49
CA ALA A 212 8.83 -9.66 12.69
C ALA A 212 8.06 -9.84 14.01
N GLY A 213 6.73 -9.97 13.95
CA GLY A 213 5.87 -10.10 15.11
C GLY A 213 5.64 -8.78 15.83
N TYR A 214 5.43 -8.86 17.15
CA TYR A 214 4.87 -7.78 17.96
C TYR A 214 5.66 -7.62 19.26
N THR A 215 5.71 -6.40 19.79
CA THR A 215 6.13 -6.19 21.19
C THR A 215 5.07 -6.71 22.16
N ASP A 216 5.44 -6.96 23.41
CA ASP A 216 4.47 -7.35 24.45
C ASP A 216 3.38 -6.29 24.65
N SER A 217 3.77 -5.01 24.64
CA SER A 217 2.82 -3.89 24.73
C SER A 217 1.84 -3.85 23.54
N ALA A 218 2.28 -4.21 22.34
CA ALA A 218 1.41 -4.31 21.18
C ALA A 218 0.43 -5.49 21.29
N ARG A 219 0.87 -6.63 21.83
CA ARG A 219 -0.02 -7.79 22.11
C ARG A 219 -1.11 -7.42 23.11
N THR A 220 -0.74 -6.85 24.26
CA THR A 220 -1.69 -6.41 25.29
C THR A 220 -2.66 -5.37 24.74
N GLY A 221 -2.16 -4.39 23.97
CA GLY A 221 -3.00 -3.37 23.33
C GLY A 221 -3.99 -3.97 22.32
N ALA A 222 -3.55 -4.94 21.52
CA ALA A 222 -4.41 -5.62 20.55
C ALA A 222 -5.54 -6.41 21.22
N ASP A 223 -5.25 -7.08 22.34
CA ASP A 223 -6.28 -7.79 23.11
C ASP A 223 -7.32 -6.83 23.69
N ALA A 224 -6.89 -5.68 24.21
CA ALA A 224 -7.79 -4.65 24.72
C ALA A 224 -8.65 -4.00 23.62
N LEU A 225 -8.09 -3.81 22.42
CA LEU A 225 -8.76 -3.17 21.29
C LEU A 225 -9.55 -4.14 20.39
N GLY A 226 -9.45 -5.43 20.63
CA GLY A 226 -10.14 -6.44 19.82
C GLY A 226 -9.49 -6.69 18.45
N VAL A 227 -8.17 -6.52 18.32
CA VAL A 227 -7.44 -6.67 17.06
C VAL A 227 -6.80 -8.07 16.97
N PRO A 228 -7.19 -8.92 16.01
CA PRO A 228 -6.53 -10.19 15.75
C PRO A 228 -5.11 -9.97 15.19
N LEU A 229 -4.12 -10.64 15.78
CA LEU A 229 -2.71 -10.56 15.39
C LEU A 229 -2.19 -11.88 14.80
N PHE A 230 -1.49 -11.81 13.67
CA PHE A 230 -0.86 -12.96 13.02
C PHE A 230 0.62 -12.69 12.73
N VAL A 231 1.46 -13.70 12.97
CA VAL A 231 2.83 -13.72 12.44
C VAL A 231 2.82 -14.47 11.11
N LEU A 232 3.41 -13.87 10.08
CA LEU A 232 3.66 -14.56 8.82
C LEU A 232 5.02 -15.28 8.94
N ASP A 233 5.01 -16.60 9.05
CA ASP A 233 6.27 -17.34 8.97
C ASP A 233 6.84 -17.33 7.54
N LEU A 234 8.15 -17.53 7.37
CA LEU A 234 8.78 -17.54 6.05
C LEU A 234 8.37 -18.75 5.20
N ALA A 235 7.76 -19.78 5.79
CA ALA A 235 7.12 -20.88 5.07
C ALA A 235 5.77 -20.46 4.45
N GLY A 236 5.22 -19.32 4.86
CA GLY A 236 3.99 -18.73 4.37
C GLY A 236 2.74 -19.19 5.09
N ALA A 237 2.82 -19.78 6.28
CA ALA A 237 1.66 -20.11 7.09
C ALA A 237 1.44 -19.01 8.16
N PRO A 238 0.31 -18.28 8.09
CA PRO A 238 0.00 -17.29 9.12
C PRO A 238 -0.31 -17.97 10.47
N GLN A 239 0.45 -17.62 11.50
CA GLN A 239 0.32 -18.16 12.86
C GLN A 239 -0.45 -17.18 13.74
N PRO A 240 -1.56 -17.60 14.38
CA PRO A 240 -2.31 -16.74 15.30
C PRO A 240 -1.47 -16.45 16.56
N VAL A 241 -1.38 -15.17 16.94
CA VAL A 241 -0.60 -14.73 18.10
C VAL A 241 -1.46 -14.56 19.35
N ASN A 242 -2.72 -14.17 19.19
CA ASN A 242 -3.67 -13.97 20.29
C ASN A 242 -4.96 -14.77 20.11
N GLY A 243 -5.79 -14.82 21.16
CA GLY A 243 -7.04 -15.59 21.18
C GLY A 243 -8.02 -15.17 20.09
N LEU A 244 -8.05 -13.88 19.74
CA LEU A 244 -8.88 -13.35 18.66
C LEU A 244 -8.43 -13.87 17.29
N ALA A 245 -7.12 -13.92 17.04
CA ALA A 245 -6.56 -14.54 15.84
C ALA A 245 -6.82 -16.05 15.80
N GLY A 246 -6.74 -16.74 16.93
CA GLY A 246 -7.08 -18.16 17.03
C GLY A 246 -8.55 -18.43 16.70
N THR A 247 -9.45 -17.59 17.23
CA THR A 247 -10.88 -17.65 16.93
C THR A 247 -11.14 -17.40 15.44
N LEU A 248 -10.58 -16.33 14.88
CA LEU A 248 -10.71 -16.00 13.45
C LEU A 248 -10.14 -17.13 12.57
N HIS A 249 -8.99 -17.69 12.95
CA HIS A 249 -8.40 -18.84 12.27
C HIS A 249 -9.33 -20.05 12.31
N ALA A 250 -9.99 -20.35 13.43
CA ALA A 250 -10.88 -21.50 13.56
C ALA A 250 -12.22 -21.30 12.83
N THR A 251 -12.87 -20.15 13.01
CA THR A 251 -14.24 -19.91 12.53
C THR A 251 -14.32 -19.33 11.12
N GLY A 252 -13.26 -18.67 10.65
CA GLY A 252 -13.29 -17.92 9.40
C GLY A 252 -14.02 -16.57 9.50
N ALA A 253 -14.19 -15.95 8.33
CA ALA A 253 -14.86 -14.67 8.19
C ALA A 253 -16.27 -14.74 8.78
N PRO A 254 -16.71 -13.72 9.53
CA PRO A 254 -18.06 -13.68 10.06
C PRO A 254 -19.04 -13.74 8.89
N ARG A 255 -20.08 -14.57 9.02
CA ARG A 255 -21.16 -14.60 8.02
C ARG A 255 -21.73 -13.19 7.86
N PRO A 256 -22.02 -12.73 6.64
CA PRO A 256 -22.67 -11.44 6.44
C PRO A 256 -24.00 -11.45 7.19
N GLY A 257 -24.04 -10.79 8.35
CA GLY A 257 -25.27 -10.57 9.10
C GLY A 257 -26.01 -9.40 8.47
N THR A 258 -27.25 -9.62 8.05
CA THR A 258 -28.28 -8.58 7.94
C THR A 258 -28.25 -7.78 9.23
N ARG A 259 -27.74 -6.53 9.17
CA ARG A 259 -27.79 -5.62 10.31
C ARG A 259 -29.25 -5.47 10.71
N ALA A 260 -29.62 -5.98 11.88
CA ALA A 260 -30.83 -5.55 12.56
C ALA A 260 -30.71 -4.04 12.75
N ARG A 261 -31.70 -3.29 12.23
CA ARG A 261 -31.95 -1.92 12.65
C ARG A 261 -32.36 -1.98 14.11
N ASP A 262 -31.40 -1.90 15.01
CA ASP A 262 -31.70 -1.45 16.37
C ASP A 262 -31.79 0.07 16.33
N GLY A 263 -32.94 0.54 15.84
CA GLY A 263 -33.47 1.82 16.24
C GLY A 263 -34.10 1.65 17.61
N ARG A 264 -33.58 2.37 18.60
CA ARG A 264 -34.29 2.81 19.80
C ARG A 264 -33.67 4.15 20.18
N ALA A 265 -34.41 5.25 19.93
CA ALA A 265 -35.54 5.77 20.71
C ALA A 265 -35.01 6.72 21.79
#